data_AF-A0AAU7NTY5-F1
#
_entry.id   AF-A0AAU7NTY5-F1
#
_cell.length_a   1.000
_cell.length_b   1.000
_cell.length_c   1.000
_cell.angle_alpha   90.00
_cell.angle_beta   90.00
_cell.angle_gamma   90.00
#
_symmetry.space_group_name_H-M   'P 1'
#
loop_
_entity.id
_entity.type
_entity.pdbx_description
1 polymer ?
#
loop_
_entity_poly.entity_id
_entity_poly.type
_entity_poly.pdbx_seq_one_letter_code
_entity_poly.pdbx_strand_id
1 'polypeptide(L)'
;MFVLLQNIPQGMKKFELAGSIERIANAGGSGATKFHIPVCDIDILDMVDGEHAIQQQVGLVKIFPNPMGKKFIRKVDGQKIKGQSILVRQFFSRSALNDPRKKAAQSPQGLVERRQGDRRRITLVDSRHWH
;
A
#
# COMPACT_ATOMS: atom_id res chain seq x y z
N MET A 1 -13.81 1.08 3.59
CA MET A 1 -12.33 1.25 3.52
C MET A 1 -11.89 1.12 2.07
N PHE A 2 -10.91 1.90 1.63
CA PHE A 2 -10.28 1.72 0.32
C PHE A 2 -8.99 0.91 0.45
N VAL A 3 -8.73 0.05 -0.52
CA VAL A 3 -7.57 -0.83 -0.59
C VAL A 3 -6.94 -0.69 -1.97
N LEU A 4 -5.63 -0.50 -2.01
CA LEU A 4 -4.85 -0.48 -3.24
C LEU A 4 -4.24 -1.86 -3.47
N LEU A 5 -4.46 -2.40 -4.65
CA LEU A 5 -3.85 -3.59 -5.23
C LEU A 5 -2.75 -3.15 -6.19
N GLN A 6 -1.53 -3.64 -6.01
CA GLN A 6 -0.40 -3.39 -6.90
C GLN A 6 0.12 -4.71 -7.48
N ASN A 7 0.93 -4.62 -8.53
CA ASN A 7 1.44 -5.76 -9.29
C ASN A 7 0.33 -6.62 -9.90
N ILE A 8 -0.72 -5.98 -10.41
CA ILE A 8 -1.79 -6.68 -11.13
C ILE A 8 -1.26 -7.09 -12.51
N PRO A 9 -1.56 -8.31 -12.98
CA PRO A 9 -1.22 -8.71 -14.35
C PRO A 9 -1.75 -7.71 -15.38
N GLN A 10 -0.87 -7.27 -16.29
CA GLN A 10 -1.26 -6.35 -17.35
C GLN A 10 -2.40 -6.92 -18.20
N GLY A 11 -3.34 -6.06 -18.57
CA GLY A 11 -4.50 -6.44 -19.39
C GLY A 11 -5.59 -7.20 -18.62
N MET A 12 -5.48 -7.30 -17.29
CA MET A 12 -6.52 -7.93 -16.48
C MET A 12 -7.78 -7.06 -16.47
N LYS A 13 -8.92 -7.65 -16.81
CA LYS A 13 -10.21 -6.93 -16.81
C LYS A 13 -10.78 -6.84 -15.39
N LYS A 14 -11.57 -5.79 -15.13
CA LYS A 14 -12.23 -5.53 -13.83
C LYS A 14 -12.93 -6.77 -13.26
N PHE A 15 -13.71 -7.48 -14.08
CA PHE A 15 -14.45 -8.67 -13.64
C PHE A 15 -13.54 -9.87 -13.32
N GLU A 16 -12.43 -10.05 -14.04
CA GLU A 16 -11.48 -11.13 -13.79
C GLU A 16 -10.76 -10.89 -12.47
N LEU A 17 -10.36 -9.63 -12.24
CA LEU A 17 -9.74 -9.20 -11.01
C LEU A 17 -10.70 -9.42 -9.83
N ALA A 18 -11.94 -8.95 -9.95
CA ALA A 18 -13.01 -9.15 -8.96
C ALA A 18 -13.17 -10.63 -8.60
N GLY A 19 -13.40 -11.49 -9.59
CA GLY A 19 -13.60 -12.91 -9.35
C GLY A 19 -12.36 -13.59 -8.73
N SER A 20 -11.16 -13.14 -9.08
CA SER A 20 -9.92 -13.67 -8.51
C SER A 20 -9.75 -13.26 -7.05
N ILE A 21 -9.91 -11.98 -6.73
CA ILE A 21 -9.78 -11.49 -5.34
C ILE A 21 -10.90 -12.00 -4.45
N GLU A 22 -12.13 -12.15 -4.95
CA GLU A 22 -13.24 -12.72 -4.20
C GLU A 22 -13.00 -14.18 -3.86
N ARG A 23 -12.50 -14.97 -4.83
CA ARG A 23 -12.13 -16.36 -4.57
C ARG A 23 -11.03 -16.46 -3.52
N ILE A 24 -9.99 -15.63 -3.61
CA ILE A 24 -8.88 -15.62 -2.65
C ILE A 24 -9.36 -15.18 -1.26
N ALA A 25 -10.09 -14.07 -1.19
CA ALA A 25 -10.58 -13.50 0.08
C ALA A 25 -11.53 -14.46 0.81
N ASN A 26 -12.31 -15.24 0.06
CA ASN A 26 -13.28 -16.19 0.61
C ASN A 26 -12.78 -17.64 0.66
N ALA A 27 -11.56 -17.93 0.19
CA ALA A 27 -10.96 -19.26 0.29
C ALA A 27 -10.77 -19.69 1.75
N GLY A 28 -10.99 -20.98 2.02
CA GLY A 28 -10.76 -21.62 3.33
C GLY A 28 -11.87 -21.43 4.38
N GLY A 29 -13.02 -20.86 4.04
CA GLY A 29 -14.17 -20.75 4.93
C GLY A 29 -14.99 -22.04 5.04
N SER A 30 -14.49 -23.05 5.76
CA SER A 30 -15.26 -24.25 6.10
C SER A 30 -15.78 -24.13 7.53
N GLY A 31 -17.06 -23.77 7.69
CA GLY A 31 -17.74 -23.66 8.99
C GLY A 31 -18.49 -22.34 9.21
N ALA A 32 -19.65 -22.45 9.87
CA ALA A 32 -20.75 -21.54 10.28
C ALA A 32 -20.63 -19.99 10.19
N THR A 33 -19.49 -19.40 9.89
CA THR A 33 -19.36 -17.97 9.61
C THR A 33 -18.75 -17.76 8.23
N LYS A 34 -19.56 -17.95 7.18
CA LYS A 34 -19.31 -17.46 5.82
C LYS A 34 -19.27 -15.93 5.84
N PHE A 35 -18.18 -15.34 6.33
CA PHE A 35 -17.94 -13.92 6.17
C PHE A 35 -17.53 -13.67 4.73
N HIS A 36 -18.53 -13.50 3.87
CA HIS A 36 -18.35 -12.97 2.54
C HIS A 36 -17.72 -11.59 2.67
N ILE A 37 -16.57 -11.38 2.04
CA ILE A 37 -15.98 -10.05 1.93
C ILE A 37 -16.57 -9.40 0.68
N PRO A 38 -17.52 -8.45 0.80
CA PRO A 38 -18.12 -7.83 -0.37
C PRO A 38 -17.13 -6.82 -0.93
N VAL A 39 -16.67 -7.10 -2.14
CA VAL A 39 -15.98 -6.11 -2.96
C VAL A 39 -17.06 -5.20 -3.54
N CYS A 40 -17.11 -3.97 -3.07
CA CYS A 40 -18.18 -3.04 -3.48
C CYS A 40 -17.90 -2.43 -4.84
N ASP A 41 -16.63 -2.12 -5.11
CA ASP A 41 -16.20 -1.53 -6.38
C ASP A 41 -14.71 -1.76 -6.60
N ILE A 42 -14.30 -1.74 -7.88
CA ILE A 42 -12.93 -1.91 -8.34
C ILE A 42 -12.65 -0.93 -9.47
N ASP A 43 -11.69 -0.04 -9.30
CA ASP A 43 -11.16 0.76 -10.40
C ASP A 43 -9.79 0.26 -10.78
N ILE A 44 -9.55 0.06 -12.07
CA ILE A 44 -8.22 -0.27 -12.60
C ILE A 44 -7.61 1.01 -13.14
N LEU A 45 -6.43 1.35 -12.64
CA LEU A 45 -5.72 2.57 -12.99
C LEU A 45 -4.36 2.18 -13.58
N ASP A 46 -3.95 2.92 -14.60
CA ASP A 46 -2.59 2.83 -15.12
C ASP A 46 -1.76 3.94 -14.46
N MET A 47 -0.72 3.54 -13.74
CA MET A 47 0.26 4.44 -13.16
C MET A 47 1.51 4.41 -14.02
N VAL A 48 1.95 5.59 -14.45
CA VAL A 48 3.24 5.76 -15.10
C VAL A 48 4.24 6.19 -14.03
N ASP A 49 5.27 5.37 -13.82
CA ASP A 49 6.40 5.82 -13.01
C ASP A 49 7.22 6.84 -13.82
N GLY A 50 7.29 8.07 -13.31
CA GLY A 50 7.86 9.21 -14.04
C GLY A 50 9.35 9.08 -14.34
N GLU A 51 10.07 8.22 -13.60
CA GLU A 51 11.50 8.01 -13.81
C GLU A 51 11.82 6.90 -14.83
N HIS A 52 10.91 5.92 -15.00
CA HIS A 52 11.20 4.70 -15.76
C HIS A 52 10.23 4.44 -16.92
N ALA A 53 9.20 5.28 -17.11
CA ALA A 53 8.13 5.08 -18.08
C ALA A 53 7.44 3.70 -17.98
N ILE A 54 7.55 3.05 -16.82
CA ILE A 54 6.93 1.75 -16.59
C ILE A 54 5.45 1.98 -16.32
N GLN A 55 4.60 1.43 -17.19
CA GLN A 55 3.15 1.40 -17.00
C GLN A 55 2.79 0.26 -16.06
N GLN A 56 2.42 0.60 -14.83
CA GLN A 56 1.96 -0.33 -13.83
C GLN A 56 0.44 -0.25 -13.70
N GLN A 57 -0.22 -1.41 -13.78
CA GLN A 57 -1.64 -1.50 -13.53
C GLN A 57 -1.90 -1.71 -12.04
N VAL A 58 -2.71 -0.84 -11.44
CA VAL A 58 -3.12 -0.91 -10.04
C VAL A 58 -4.64 -0.98 -9.93
N GLY A 59 -5.13 -1.53 -8.83
CA GLY A 59 -6.55 -1.70 -8.56
C GLY A 59 -6.94 -0.97 -7.28
N LEU A 60 -7.93 -0.08 -7.34
CA LEU A 60 -8.51 0.55 -6.16
C LEU A 60 -9.82 -0.17 -5.81
N VAL A 61 -9.85 -0.80 -4.65
CA VAL A 61 -10.98 -1.62 -4.19
C VAL A 61 -11.66 -0.97 -2.99
N LYS A 62 -12.99 -0.83 -3.05
CA LYS A 62 -13.80 -0.41 -1.90
C LYS A 62 -14.36 -1.62 -1.17
N ILE A 63 -14.09 -1.72 0.13
CA ILE A 63 -14.55 -2.81 0.98
C ILE A 63 -15.36 -2.27 2.15
N PHE A 64 -16.51 -2.88 2.40
CA PHE A 64 -17.39 -2.58 3.51
C PHE A 64 -17.84 -3.86 4.22
N PRO A 65 -17.96 -3.90 5.55
CA PRO A 65 -17.58 -2.87 6.53
C PRO A 65 -16.06 -2.80 6.78
N ASN A 66 -15.58 -1.73 7.40
CA ASN A 66 -14.14 -1.49 7.62
C ASN A 66 -13.36 -2.65 8.28
N PRO A 67 -13.89 -3.39 9.28
CA PRO A 67 -13.21 -4.56 9.84
C PRO A 67 -12.93 -5.65 8.81
N MET A 68 -13.78 -5.80 7.79
CA MET A 68 -13.56 -6.75 6.70
C MET A 68 -12.41 -6.31 5.79
N GLY A 69 -12.18 -4.99 5.64
CA GLY A 69 -11.05 -4.47 4.89
C GLY A 69 -9.70 -4.95 5.46
N LYS A 70 -9.52 -4.96 6.78
CA LYS A 70 -8.29 -5.47 7.41
C LYS A 70 -8.12 -6.97 7.18
N LYS A 71 -9.21 -7.74 7.25
CA LYS A 71 -9.20 -9.18 6.95
C LYS A 71 -8.87 -9.46 5.48
N PHE A 72 -9.43 -8.66 4.57
CA PHE A 72 -9.13 -8.74 3.15
C PHE A 72 -7.64 -8.54 2.87
N ILE A 73 -7.04 -7.47 3.40
CA ILE A 73 -5.60 -7.22 3.24
C ILE A 73 -4.80 -8.44 3.68
N ARG A 74 -5.03 -8.96 4.89
CA ARG A 74 -4.29 -10.12 5.42
C ARG A 74 -4.43 -11.39 4.58
N LYS A 75 -5.58 -11.59 3.94
CA LYS A 75 -5.82 -12.79 3.13
C LYS A 75 -5.28 -12.68 1.72
N VAL A 76 -5.34 -11.49 1.13
CA VAL A 76 -5.09 -11.27 -0.29
C VAL A 76 -3.66 -10.77 -0.54
N ASP A 77 -3.03 -10.12 0.44
CA ASP A 77 -1.63 -9.68 0.33
C ASP A 77 -0.67 -10.85 0.12
N GLY A 78 0.22 -10.72 -0.86
CA GLY A 78 1.19 -11.75 -1.25
C GLY A 78 0.61 -12.93 -2.03
N GLN A 79 -0.71 -13.03 -2.18
CA GLN A 79 -1.34 -14.11 -2.93
C GLN A 79 -1.05 -13.99 -4.42
N LYS A 80 -1.11 -15.12 -5.12
CA LYS A 80 -0.82 -15.17 -6.55
C LYS A 80 -2.09 -15.06 -7.40
N ILE A 81 -2.08 -14.14 -8.36
CA ILE A 81 -3.07 -14.03 -9.43
C ILE A 81 -2.34 -14.23 -10.76
N LYS A 82 -2.76 -15.22 -11.55
CA LYS A 82 -2.09 -15.60 -12.82
C LYS A 82 -0.56 -15.75 -12.67
N GLY A 83 -0.11 -16.32 -11.54
CA GLY A 83 1.31 -16.55 -11.24
C GLY A 83 2.07 -15.35 -10.65
N GLN A 84 1.48 -14.15 -10.63
CA GLN A 84 2.09 -12.95 -10.05
C GLN A 84 1.59 -12.70 -8.63
N SER A 85 2.51 -12.43 -7.71
CA SER A 85 2.17 -12.03 -6.34
C SER A 85 1.67 -10.59 -6.32
N ILE A 86 0.44 -10.41 -5.85
CA ILE A 86 -0.17 -9.08 -5.69
C ILE A 86 0.17 -8.49 -4.33
N LEU A 87 0.36 -7.17 -4.30
CA LEU A 87 0.57 -6.42 -3.08
C LEU A 87 -0.71 -5.68 -2.72
N VAL A 88 -1.12 -5.75 -1.45
CA VAL A 88 -2.40 -5.21 -1.00
C VAL A 88 -2.19 -4.28 0.19
N ARG A 89 -2.55 -3.01 0.03
CA ARG A 89 -2.33 -1.98 1.06
C ARG A 89 -3.58 -1.15 1.29
N GLN A 90 -3.79 -0.67 2.51
CA GLN A 90 -4.86 0.29 2.76
C GLN A 90 -4.56 1.60 2.02
N PHE A 91 -5.54 2.10 1.28
CA PHE A 91 -5.46 3.40 0.64
C PHE A 91 -6.03 4.49 1.54
N PHE A 92 -5.24 5.54 1.76
CA PHE A 92 -5.64 6.72 2.51
C PHE A 92 -5.68 7.91 1.58
N SER A 93 -6.87 8.45 1.33
CA SER A 93 -7.00 9.76 0.69
C SER A 93 -6.61 10.83 1.72
N ARG A 94 -5.60 11.64 1.40
CA ARG A 94 -5.25 12.81 2.21
C ARG A 94 -6.22 13.94 1.90
N SER A 95 -6.79 14.55 2.93
CA SER A 95 -7.56 15.78 2.73
C SER A 95 -6.63 16.88 2.25
N ALA A 96 -6.83 17.30 0.99
CA ALA A 96 -6.07 18.38 0.39
C ALA A 96 -6.34 19.75 1.04
N LEU A 97 -7.41 19.86 1.86
CA LEU A 97 -7.80 21.09 2.57
C LEU A 97 -7.02 21.29 3.87
N ASN A 98 -6.56 20.21 4.50
CA ASN A 98 -5.86 20.23 5.79
C ASN A 98 -4.41 19.74 5.69
N ASP A 99 -3.81 19.74 4.49
CA ASP A 99 -2.40 19.38 4.32
C ASP A 99 -1.51 20.54 4.83
N PRO A 100 -0.78 20.38 5.95
CA PRO A 100 0.09 21.43 6.50
C PRO A 100 1.18 21.87 5.51
N ARG A 101 1.54 21.01 4.54
CA ARG A 101 2.53 21.33 3.50
C ARG A 101 2.05 22.44 2.57
N LYS A 102 0.73 22.60 2.38
CA LYS A 102 0.17 23.73 1.63
C LYS A 102 0.26 25.04 2.39
N LYS A 103 0.19 25.00 3.73
CA LYS A 103 0.35 26.17 4.59
C LYS A 103 1.82 26.60 4.73
N ALA A 104 2.75 25.68 4.49
CA ALA A 104 4.20 25.91 4.55
C ALA A 104 4.77 26.70 3.35
N ALA A 105 3.96 27.07 2.35
CA ALA A 105 4.38 27.97 1.27
C ALA A 105 4.59 29.42 1.76
N GLN A 106 4.14 29.76 2.98
CA GLN A 106 4.59 30.95 3.69
C GLN A 106 5.82 30.57 4.51
N SER A 107 6.99 30.62 3.87
CA SER A 107 8.28 30.46 4.53
C SER A 107 8.37 31.43 5.71
N PRO A 108 8.62 30.98 6.95
CA PRO A 108 9.13 31.88 7.96
C PRO A 108 10.50 32.34 7.49
N GLN A 109 10.65 33.63 7.19
CA GLN A 109 11.96 34.28 7.11
C GLN A 109 12.66 34.03 8.46
N GLY A 110 13.64 33.13 8.49
CA GLY A 110 14.43 32.85 9.69
C GLY A 110 14.29 31.44 10.27
N LEU A 111 14.31 30.40 9.44
CA LEU A 111 14.61 29.06 9.92
C LEU A 111 16.11 29.00 10.31
N VAL A 112 16.43 29.50 11.50
CA VAL A 112 17.77 29.36 12.09
C VAL A 112 18.04 27.87 12.29
N GLU A 113 19.12 27.37 11.68
CA GLU A 113 19.62 26.00 11.82
C GLU A 113 19.82 25.66 13.30
N ARG A 114 18.88 24.90 13.89
CA ARG A 114 18.93 24.42 15.29
C ARG A 114 19.65 23.08 15.46
N ARG A 115 20.42 22.63 14.47
CA ARG A 115 21.15 21.35 14.57
C ARG A 115 22.30 21.49 15.57
N GLN A 116 22.02 21.21 16.84
CA GLN A 116 23.06 20.90 17.82
C GLN A 116 23.53 19.47 17.59
N GLY A 117 24.71 19.33 17.00
CA GLY A 117 25.49 18.10 17.03
C GLY A 117 25.43 17.23 15.78
N ASP A 118 26.60 16.78 15.38
CA ASP A 118 26.81 15.76 14.35
C ASP A 118 26.30 14.40 14.87
N ARG A 119 25.25 13.86 14.24
CA ARG A 119 24.70 12.53 14.59
C ARG A 119 25.60 11.38 14.15
N ARG A 120 26.73 11.65 13.48
CA ARG A 120 27.58 10.62 12.86
C ARG A 120 29.04 10.73 13.33
N ARG A 121 29.28 10.55 14.63
CA ARG A 121 30.57 10.01 15.10
C ARG A 121 30.34 8.96 16.18
N ILE A 122 30.00 7.75 15.74
CA ILE A 122 30.35 6.55 16.50
C ILE A 122 31.67 6.08 15.92
N THR A 123 32.76 6.39 16.61
CA THR A 123 34.06 5.77 16.34
C THR A 123 33.91 4.30 16.69
N LEU A 124 33.92 3.43 15.69
CA LEU A 124 34.07 1.99 15.92
C LEU A 124 35.52 1.76 16.34
N VAL A 125 35.76 1.71 17.65
CA VAL A 125 37.00 1.17 18.20
C VAL A 125 36.82 -0.34 18.23
N ASP A 126 37.34 -1.04 17.22
CA ASP A 126 37.46 -2.50 17.30
C ASP A 126 38.75 -2.83 18.07
N SER A 127 38.55 -3.18 19.34
CA SER A 127 39.58 -3.66 20.25
C SER A 127 39.72 -5.17 20.10
N ARG A 128 40.64 -5.66 19.24
CA ARG A 128 41.17 -7.05 19.30
C ARG A 128 42.61 -7.13 18.79
N HIS A 129 43.56 -7.14 19.72
CA HIS A 129 44.86 -7.81 19.53
C HIS A 129 44.77 -9.13 20.29
N TRP A 130 44.87 -10.24 19.55
CA TRP A 130 45.08 -11.57 20.10
C TRP A 130 46.49 -12.01 19.71
N HIS A 131 47.29 -12.25 20.75
CA HIS A 131 48.60 -12.92 20.87
C HIS A 131 49.66 -12.74 19.76
#